data_AF-X8BG91-F1
#
_entry.id   AF-X8BG91-F1
#
_cell.length_a   1.000
_cell.length_b   1.000
_cell.length_c   1.000
_cell.angle_alpha   90.00
_cell.angle_beta   90.00
_cell.angle_gamma   90.00
#
_symmetry.space_group_name_H-M   'P 1'
#
loop_
_entity.id
_entity.type
_entity.pdbx_description
1 polymer ?
#
loop_
_entity_poly.entity_id
_entity_poly.type
_entity_poly.pdbx_seq_one_letter_code
_entity_poly.pdbx_strand_id
1 'polypeptide(L)'
;MLIHAATGGVGMAAVQLARHWGLEVFATASRGKWDTLRAMGFDESHIGIRGRWSLRTSSGRSPAGAAWTWCSTRWPVNSSTPRCGWSPRRNLFGDGQDRHPRPQRGGPTAPGVRYRAFDLFEPGRARMHQYLLELAKLFDEGVLRPLPVTGFDIRRAPAALRYLSQARHVGKVVLTMPDVWAAGTVLITGGTGMAGSAVARHVVARHGVRHVVLLSRRGAEAPGWASWLVSWADPGDGAGGGL
;
A
#
# COMPACT_ATOMS: atom_id res chain seq x y z
N MET A 1 8.91 -18.40 -8.31
CA MET A 1 9.29 -17.46 -7.24
C MET A 1 8.42 -17.74 -6.02
N LEU A 2 9.00 -17.82 -4.83
CA LEU A 2 8.26 -17.97 -3.57
C LEU A 2 8.15 -16.62 -2.87
N ILE A 3 6.93 -16.18 -2.56
CA ILE A 3 6.66 -14.91 -1.89
C ILE A 3 5.99 -15.18 -0.55
N HIS A 4 6.64 -14.74 0.53
CA HIS A 4 6.06 -14.78 1.87
C HIS A 4 5.24 -13.54 2.19
N ALA A 5 4.21 -13.71 3.03
CA ALA A 5 3.28 -12.65 3.41
C ALA A 5 2.68 -11.93 2.18
N ALA A 6 2.26 -12.73 1.18
CA ALA A 6 1.85 -12.26 -0.14
C ALA A 6 0.64 -11.31 -0.14
N THR A 7 -0.15 -11.29 0.94
CA THR A 7 -1.32 -10.41 1.10
C THR A 7 -1.00 -9.06 1.76
N GLY A 8 0.24 -8.83 2.19
CA GLY A 8 0.71 -7.53 2.67
C GLY A 8 1.18 -6.64 1.52
N GLY A 9 1.40 -5.35 1.78
CA GLY A 9 1.76 -4.37 0.74
C GLY A 9 2.93 -4.81 -0.17
N VAL A 10 4.07 -5.16 0.41
CA VAL A 10 5.25 -5.61 -0.36
C VAL A 10 4.98 -6.93 -1.08
N GLY A 11 4.30 -7.87 -0.43
CA GLY A 11 3.97 -9.17 -1.00
C GLY A 11 3.07 -9.06 -2.24
N MET A 12 2.03 -8.23 -2.17
CA MET A 12 1.12 -8.01 -3.30
C MET A 12 1.82 -7.31 -4.46
N ALA A 13 2.68 -6.32 -4.18
CA ALA A 13 3.49 -5.66 -5.22
C ALA A 13 4.46 -6.64 -5.90
N ALA A 14 5.15 -7.47 -5.10
CA ALA A 14 6.06 -8.49 -5.62
C ALA A 14 5.33 -9.53 -6.49
N VAL A 15 4.10 -9.91 -6.14
CA VAL A 15 3.28 -10.80 -6.99
C VAL A 15 3.00 -10.16 -8.36
N GLN A 16 2.64 -8.87 -8.40
CA GLN A 16 2.37 -8.18 -9.67
C GLN A 16 3.62 -8.12 -10.55
N LEU A 17 4.76 -7.71 -9.99
CA LEU A 17 6.03 -7.65 -10.73
C LEU A 17 6.49 -9.03 -11.20
N ALA A 18 6.39 -10.05 -10.34
CA ALA A 18 6.78 -11.42 -10.71
C ALA A 18 5.93 -11.96 -11.87
N ARG A 19 4.62 -11.69 -11.86
CA ARG A 19 3.73 -12.06 -12.98
C ARG A 19 4.03 -11.28 -14.25
N HIS A 20 4.32 -9.99 -14.14
CA HIS A 20 4.74 -9.18 -15.29
C HIS A 20 6.03 -9.72 -15.94
N TRP A 21 6.97 -10.22 -15.13
CA TRP A 21 8.18 -10.89 -15.62
C TRP A 21 7.98 -12.36 -16.04
N GLY A 22 6.73 -12.84 -16.13
CA GLY A 22 6.42 -14.20 -16.56
C GLY A 22 6.86 -15.29 -15.57
N LEU A 23 7.10 -14.94 -14.31
CA LEU A 23 7.50 -15.92 -13.29
C LEU A 23 6.29 -16.66 -12.74
N GLU A 24 6.41 -17.98 -12.61
CA GLU A 24 5.48 -18.78 -11.81
C GLU A 24 5.63 -18.38 -10.34
N VAL A 25 4.52 -18.02 -9.67
CA VAL A 25 4.52 -17.49 -8.30
C VAL A 25 3.85 -18.46 -7.35
N PHE A 26 4.53 -18.75 -6.25
CA PHE A 26 3.97 -19.42 -5.09
C PHE A 26 3.86 -18.44 -3.94
N ALA A 27 2.71 -18.42 -3.27
CA ALA A 27 2.39 -17.43 -2.25
C ALA A 27 2.10 -18.09 -0.91
N THR A 28 2.52 -17.43 0.18
CA THR A 28 2.09 -17.82 1.53
C THR A 28 1.44 -16.67 2.27
N ALA A 29 0.36 -16.98 3.00
CA ALA A 29 -0.35 -16.07 3.90
C ALA A 29 -0.99 -16.84 5.05
N SER A 30 -1.48 -16.14 6.08
CA SER A 30 -2.29 -16.74 7.13
C SER A 30 -3.61 -17.27 6.55
N ARG A 31 -4.16 -18.36 7.12
CA ARG A 31 -5.39 -19.01 6.61
C ARG A 31 -6.55 -18.04 6.42
N GLY A 32 -6.75 -17.11 7.36
CA GLY A 32 -7.80 -16.09 7.26
C GLY A 32 -7.64 -15.09 6.10
N LYS A 33 -6.56 -15.17 5.31
CA LYS A 33 -6.33 -14.33 4.13
C LYS A 33 -6.24 -15.16 2.83
N TRP A 34 -6.59 -16.44 2.87
CA TRP A 34 -6.54 -17.29 1.68
C TRP A 34 -7.56 -16.87 0.62
N ASP A 35 -8.73 -16.38 1.02
CA ASP A 35 -9.71 -15.83 0.08
C ASP A 35 -9.15 -14.64 -0.69
N THR A 36 -8.28 -13.83 -0.06
CA THR A 36 -7.53 -12.78 -0.76
C THR A 36 -6.58 -13.37 -1.80
N LEU A 37 -5.86 -14.45 -1.49
CA LEU A 37 -4.97 -15.10 -2.46
C LEU A 37 -5.77 -15.70 -3.62
N ARG A 38 -6.92 -16.33 -3.35
CA ARG A 38 -7.83 -16.85 -4.39
C ARG A 38 -8.36 -15.72 -5.27
N ALA A 39 -8.77 -14.60 -4.67
CA ALA A 39 -9.20 -13.40 -5.41
C ALA A 39 -8.06 -12.78 -6.25
N MET A 40 -6.80 -12.96 -5.83
CA MET A 40 -5.62 -12.62 -6.62
C MET A 40 -5.32 -13.65 -7.72
N GLY A 41 -6.13 -14.70 -7.90
CA GLY A 41 -5.97 -15.71 -8.94
C GLY A 41 -4.96 -16.81 -8.61
N PHE A 42 -4.71 -17.10 -7.33
CA PHE A 42 -3.94 -18.29 -6.94
C PHE A 42 -4.88 -19.49 -6.76
N ASP A 43 -4.48 -20.64 -7.30
CA ASP A 43 -5.11 -21.93 -7.00
C ASP A 43 -4.53 -22.56 -5.71
N GLU A 44 -5.15 -23.64 -5.23
CA GLU A 44 -4.74 -24.35 -4.01
C GLU A 44 -3.32 -24.95 -4.09
N SER A 45 -2.79 -25.20 -5.30
CA SER A 45 -1.44 -25.73 -5.49
C SER A 45 -0.36 -24.64 -5.37
N HIS A 46 -0.73 -23.36 -5.54
CA HIS A 46 0.14 -22.21 -5.41
C HIS A 46 0.04 -21.48 -4.05
N ILE A 47 -0.84 -21.95 -3.16
CA ILE A 47 -1.03 -21.40 -1.81
C ILE A 47 -0.38 -22.33 -0.77
N GLY A 48 0.41 -21.75 0.14
CA GLY A 48 1.04 -22.46 1.25
C GLY A 48 0.88 -21.78 2.61
N ILE A 49 1.02 -22.56 3.69
CA ILE A 49 1.12 -22.04 5.07
C ILE A 49 2.60 -21.90 5.43
N ARG A 50 2.93 -20.86 6.20
CA ARG A 50 4.29 -20.68 6.76
C ARG A 50 4.72 -21.95 7.52
N GLY A 51 5.89 -22.49 7.18
CA GLY A 51 6.46 -23.67 7.86
C GLY A 51 5.77 -25.00 7.56
N ARG A 52 4.71 -25.03 6.74
CA ARG A 52 4.05 -26.28 6.34
C ARG A 52 3.54 -26.16 4.91
N TRP A 53 4.30 -26.75 3.99
CA TRP A 53 3.82 -27.02 2.64
C TRP A 53 3.63 -28.52 2.51
N SER A 54 2.39 -28.96 2.40
CA SER A 54 2.05 -30.37 2.26
C SER A 54 1.28 -30.59 0.97
N LEU A 55 1.81 -30.15 -0.17
CA LEU A 55 1.24 -30.47 -1.46
C LEU A 55 2.36 -30.72 -2.47
N ARG A 56 2.39 -31.95 -3.02
CA ARG A 56 2.89 -32.19 -4.37
C ARG A 56 2.02 -31.32 -5.27
N THR A 57 2.61 -30.36 -5.96
CA THR A 57 1.91 -29.64 -7.03
C THR A 57 1.44 -30.67 -8.05
N SER A 58 0.28 -30.46 -8.65
CA SER A 58 -0.23 -31.27 -9.77
C SER A 58 0.74 -31.27 -10.96
N SER A 59 1.57 -30.23 -11.08
CA SER A 59 2.63 -30.08 -12.08
C SER A 59 3.93 -30.84 -11.75
N GLY A 60 4.03 -31.51 -10.59
CA GLY A 60 5.26 -32.19 -10.14
C GLY A 60 6.42 -31.26 -9.78
N ARG A 61 6.30 -29.94 -9.98
CA ARG A 61 7.30 -28.94 -9.56
C ARG A 61 7.05 -28.51 -8.13
N SER A 62 7.83 -29.05 -7.21
CA SER A 62 7.82 -28.57 -5.82
C SER A 62 8.31 -27.12 -5.78
N PRO A 63 7.78 -26.25 -4.89
CA PRO A 63 8.36 -24.95 -4.60
C PRO A 63 9.77 -25.03 -3.99
N ALA A 64 10.17 -26.22 -3.56
CA ALA A 64 11.56 -26.61 -3.40
C ALA A 64 12.42 -26.30 -4.64
N GLY A 65 11.80 -26.11 -5.81
CA GLY A 65 12.26 -25.71 -7.15
C GLY A 65 12.35 -24.19 -7.42
N ALA A 66 11.83 -23.32 -6.55
CA ALA A 66 11.74 -21.86 -6.80
C ALA A 66 13.11 -21.16 -6.79
N ALA A 67 13.57 -20.63 -7.93
CA ALA A 67 14.90 -19.99 -8.05
C ALA A 67 15.08 -18.75 -7.14
N TRP A 68 13.98 -18.12 -6.74
CA TRP A 68 13.97 -16.88 -5.95
C TRP A 68 12.96 -17.01 -4.82
N THR A 69 13.38 -16.63 -3.60
CA THR A 69 12.52 -16.59 -2.41
C THR A 69 12.60 -15.21 -1.76
N TRP A 70 11.44 -14.60 -1.53
CA TRP A 70 11.29 -13.32 -0.86
C TRP A 70 10.71 -13.48 0.55
N CYS A 71 11.44 -13.03 1.56
CA CYS A 71 11.05 -13.06 2.97
C CYS A 71 11.03 -11.66 3.59
N SER A 72 9.86 -11.20 4.00
CA SER A 72 9.70 -9.94 4.75
C SER A 72 9.72 -10.08 6.28
N THR A 73 9.75 -11.31 6.79
CA THR A 73 9.67 -11.57 8.24
C THR A 73 10.85 -12.41 8.71
N ARG A 74 11.30 -12.15 9.95
CA ARG A 74 12.36 -12.87 10.64
C ARG A 74 12.19 -14.38 10.44
N TRP A 75 13.15 -14.98 9.76
CA TRP A 75 13.29 -16.43 9.72
C TRP A 75 13.96 -16.88 11.03
N PRO A 76 13.32 -17.70 11.86
CA PRO A 76 14.08 -18.46 12.83
C PRO A 76 14.97 -19.42 12.04
N VAL A 77 16.28 -19.17 12.07
CA VAL A 77 17.30 -20.09 11.53
C VAL A 77 17.32 -21.43 12.31
N ASN A 78 16.49 -21.56 13.36
CA ASN A 78 16.39 -22.72 14.25
C ASN A 78 14.96 -23.29 14.38
N SER A 79 14.29 -23.63 13.28
CA SER A 79 13.17 -24.57 13.42
C SER A 79 13.09 -25.49 12.22
N SER A 80 13.64 -26.69 12.43
CA SER A 80 13.12 -28.00 12.02
C SER A 80 11.83 -27.95 11.19
N THR A 81 11.96 -27.44 9.98
CA THR A 81 10.99 -27.59 8.90
C THR A 81 11.70 -28.47 7.88
N PRO A 82 11.09 -29.56 7.40
CA PRO A 82 11.74 -30.45 6.45
C PRO A 82 12.27 -29.61 5.30
N ARG A 83 13.56 -29.80 4.99
CA ARG A 83 14.25 -29.28 3.81
C ARG A 83 13.24 -29.06 2.68
N CYS A 84 12.91 -27.80 2.38
CA CYS A 84 12.41 -27.48 1.06
C CYS A 84 13.51 -27.96 0.11
N GLY A 85 13.30 -29.12 -0.53
CA GLY A 85 14.31 -29.89 -1.27
C GLY A 85 15.28 -28.98 -2.02
N TRP A 86 16.53 -28.98 -1.56
CA TRP A 86 17.50 -27.98 -1.97
C TRP A 86 18.00 -28.34 -3.37
N SER A 87 17.82 -27.45 -4.34
CA SER A 87 18.43 -27.56 -5.68
C SER A 87 19.42 -26.41 -5.91
N PRO A 88 20.45 -26.58 -6.78
CA PRO A 88 21.76 -25.96 -6.57
C PRO A 88 21.94 -24.48 -6.97
N ARG A 89 20.87 -23.70 -7.20
CA ARG A 89 20.98 -22.27 -7.61
C ARG A 89 19.79 -21.45 -7.13
N ARG A 90 19.88 -20.80 -5.95
CA ARG A 90 18.80 -19.96 -5.41
C ARG A 90 19.28 -18.64 -4.81
N ASN A 91 18.49 -17.58 -4.98
CA ASN A 91 18.68 -16.29 -4.33
C ASN A 91 17.59 -16.03 -3.28
N LEU A 92 17.98 -15.73 -2.04
CA LEU A 92 17.08 -15.31 -0.96
C LEU A 92 17.21 -13.81 -0.70
N PHE A 93 16.07 -13.13 -0.64
CA PHE A 93 15.98 -11.70 -0.31
C PHE A 93 15.25 -11.51 1.01
N GLY A 94 15.87 -10.74 1.91
CA GLY A 94 15.31 -10.35 3.21
C GLY A 94 15.20 -8.84 3.31
N ASP A 95 14.01 -8.33 3.64
CA ASP A 95 13.80 -6.91 3.94
C ASP A 95 14.43 -6.59 5.30
N GLY A 96 15.40 -5.67 5.32
CA GLY A 96 16.42 -5.53 6.36
C GLY A 96 16.06 -4.77 7.64
N GLN A 97 14.78 -4.50 7.93
CA GLN A 97 14.42 -3.49 8.95
C GLN A 97 14.57 -3.94 10.41
N ASP A 98 14.37 -5.23 10.71
CA ASP A 98 14.77 -5.76 12.01
C ASP A 98 16.22 -6.21 11.92
N ARG A 99 16.99 -6.10 13.01
CA ARG A 99 18.32 -6.69 13.17
C ARG A 99 18.24 -8.18 12.83
N HIS A 100 18.32 -8.52 11.54
CA HIS A 100 18.48 -9.88 11.08
C HIS A 100 19.75 -10.35 11.77
N PRO A 101 19.72 -11.47 12.49
CA PRO A 101 20.97 -12.15 12.76
C PRO A 101 21.63 -12.27 11.39
N ARG A 102 22.78 -11.62 11.21
CA ARG A 102 23.68 -11.99 10.12
C ARG A 102 23.68 -13.53 10.14
N PRO A 103 23.50 -14.22 9.01
CA PRO A 103 23.75 -15.66 9.02
C PRO A 103 25.08 -15.82 9.74
N GLN A 104 25.09 -16.55 10.87
CA GLN A 104 26.31 -16.70 11.65
C GLN A 104 27.41 -17.04 10.64
N ARG A 105 28.51 -16.30 10.66
CA ARG A 105 29.71 -16.69 9.91
C ARG A 105 30.02 -18.12 10.39
N GLY A 106 29.59 -19.14 9.64
CA GLY A 106 29.72 -20.56 10.04
C GLY A 106 28.48 -21.46 9.95
N GLY A 107 27.26 -20.95 9.68
CA GLY A 107 26.13 -21.84 9.35
C GLY A 107 26.25 -22.36 7.91
N PRO A 108 26.12 -23.66 7.61
CA PRO A 108 26.28 -24.17 6.25
C PRO A 108 25.19 -23.56 5.34
N THR A 109 25.56 -22.55 4.56
CA THR A 109 24.79 -22.20 3.36
C THR A 109 24.91 -23.40 2.45
N ALA A 110 23.79 -24.06 2.15
CA ALA A 110 23.87 -25.21 1.27
C ALA A 110 24.51 -24.79 -0.07
N PRO A 111 25.28 -25.68 -0.70
CA PRO A 111 25.95 -25.39 -1.95
C PRO A 111 24.98 -24.80 -2.97
N GLY A 112 25.28 -23.61 -3.49
CA GLY A 112 24.50 -22.96 -4.54
C GLY A 112 23.40 -21.99 -4.11
N VAL A 113 23.28 -21.67 -2.81
CA VAL A 113 22.32 -20.68 -2.31
C VAL A 113 23.02 -19.36 -1.97
N ARG A 114 22.60 -18.26 -2.61
CA ARG A 114 23.04 -16.90 -2.27
C ARG A 114 21.99 -16.22 -1.41
N TYR A 115 22.43 -15.68 -0.28
CA TYR A 115 21.60 -14.87 0.61
C TYR A 115 21.97 -13.39 0.46
N ARG A 116 20.96 -12.54 0.21
CA ARG A 116 21.10 -11.09 0.12
C ARG A 116 20.06 -10.41 1.02
N ALA A 117 20.52 -9.93 2.17
CA ALA A 117 19.79 -8.88 2.88
C ALA A 117 19.98 -7.57 2.11
N PHE A 118 18.93 -6.78 1.98
CA PHE A 118 19.00 -5.46 1.35
C PHE A 118 18.16 -4.47 2.14
N ASP A 119 18.53 -3.20 2.02
CA ASP A 119 17.75 -2.07 2.49
C ASP A 119 17.31 -1.25 1.26
N LEU A 120 16.09 -0.69 1.29
CA LEU A 120 15.54 0.05 0.16
C LEU A 120 16.38 1.28 -0.22
N PHE A 121 17.14 1.85 0.73
CA PHE A 121 17.98 3.02 0.51
C PHE A 121 19.41 2.70 0.08
N GLU A 122 19.86 1.44 0.17
CA GLU A 122 21.20 1.01 -0.26
C GLU A 122 21.57 1.44 -1.70
N PRO A 123 20.66 1.40 -2.69
CA PRO A 123 20.97 1.80 -4.07
C PRO A 123 21.30 3.29 -4.29
N GLY A 124 21.02 4.16 -3.31
CA GLY A 124 21.19 5.61 -3.44
C GLY A 124 20.12 6.31 -4.27
N ARG A 125 20.08 7.65 -4.17
CA ARG A 125 19.01 8.50 -4.72
C ARG A 125 18.82 8.36 -6.23
N ALA A 126 19.93 8.34 -6.98
CA ALA A 126 19.88 8.25 -8.45
C ALA A 126 19.20 6.96 -8.92
N ARG A 127 19.53 5.83 -8.28
CA ARG A 127 18.95 4.54 -8.64
C ARG A 127 17.51 4.40 -8.16
N MET A 128 17.17 4.93 -6.98
CA MET A 128 15.79 5.00 -6.52
C MET A 128 14.91 5.85 -7.47
N HIS A 129 15.43 6.97 -7.98
CA HIS A 129 14.71 7.79 -8.95
C HIS A 129 14.41 7.01 -10.24
N GLN A 130 15.38 6.26 -10.77
CA GLN A 130 15.17 5.38 -11.93
C GLN A 130 14.07 4.34 -11.65
N TYR A 131 14.10 3.69 -10.48
CA TYR A 131 13.05 2.74 -10.10
C TYR A 131 11.67 3.40 -10.01
N LEU A 132 11.56 4.63 -9.50
CA LEU A 132 10.29 5.35 -9.45
C LEU A 132 9.75 5.67 -10.85
N LEU A 133 10.62 6.03 -11.81
CA LEU A 133 10.22 6.26 -13.21
C LEU A 133 9.77 4.97 -13.90
N GLU A 134 10.49 3.87 -13.70
CA GLU A 134 10.10 2.56 -14.22
C GLU A 134 8.77 2.10 -13.64
N LEU A 135 8.59 2.24 -12.32
CA LEU A 135 7.32 1.90 -11.67
C LEU A 135 6.18 2.78 -12.16
N ALA A 136 6.38 4.10 -12.34
CA ALA A 136 5.37 5.01 -12.87
C ALA A 136 4.88 4.56 -14.24
N LYS A 137 5.81 4.23 -15.15
CA LYS A 137 5.46 3.69 -16.47
C LYS A 137 4.61 2.42 -16.38
N LEU A 138 4.96 1.49 -15.49
CA LEU A 138 4.18 0.26 -15.31
C LEU A 138 2.78 0.51 -14.71
N PHE A 139 2.60 1.56 -13.92
CA PHE A 139 1.28 2.00 -13.47
C PHE A 139 0.47 2.62 -14.61
N ASP A 140 1.09 3.48 -15.42
CA ASP A 140 0.44 4.13 -16.57
C ASP A 140 -0.02 3.12 -17.62
N GLU A 141 0.78 2.07 -17.86
CA GLU A 141 0.45 0.95 -18.74
C GLU A 141 -0.60 -0.02 -18.15
N GLY A 142 -1.01 0.18 -16.89
CA GLY A 142 -1.98 -0.67 -16.20
C GLY A 142 -1.45 -2.06 -15.83
N VAL A 143 -0.15 -2.30 -15.99
CA VAL A 143 0.55 -3.52 -15.56
C VAL A 143 0.53 -3.63 -14.04
N LEU A 144 0.85 -2.53 -13.36
CA LEU A 144 0.71 -2.42 -11.91
C LEU A 144 -0.61 -1.71 -11.56
N ARG A 145 -1.31 -2.27 -10.58
CA ARG A 145 -2.53 -1.68 -10.01
C ARG A 145 -2.29 -1.26 -8.56
N PRO A 146 -2.84 -0.11 -8.13
CA PRO A 146 -2.82 0.30 -6.74
C PRO A 146 -3.35 -0.81 -5.83
N LEU A 147 -2.65 -1.02 -4.71
CA LEU A 147 -3.04 -2.04 -3.75
C LEU A 147 -4.27 -1.61 -2.95
N PRO A 148 -5.05 -2.55 -2.39
CA PRO A 148 -6.10 -2.22 -1.43
C PRO A 148 -5.55 -1.37 -0.28
N VAL A 149 -6.19 -0.24 0.00
CA VAL A 149 -5.80 0.68 1.05
C VAL A 149 -6.81 0.63 2.20
N THR A 150 -6.32 0.49 3.42
CA THR A 150 -7.10 0.77 4.63
C THR A 150 -6.68 2.14 5.16
N GLY A 151 -7.54 3.14 4.95
CA GLY A 151 -7.32 4.51 5.40
C GLY A 151 -7.71 4.72 6.86
N PHE A 152 -6.89 5.44 7.61
CA PHE A 152 -7.22 5.98 8.91
C PHE A 152 -6.97 7.48 8.89
N ASP A 153 -7.77 8.26 9.59
CA ASP A 153 -7.43 9.66 9.86
C ASP A 153 -6.19 9.73 10.76
N ILE A 154 -5.29 10.69 10.53
CA ILE A 154 -4.08 10.89 11.35
C ILE A 154 -4.39 11.05 12.83
N ARG A 155 -5.54 11.65 13.18
CA ARG A 155 -6.03 11.81 14.55
C ARG A 155 -6.31 10.46 15.22
N ARG A 156 -6.45 9.39 14.44
CA ARG A 156 -6.64 8.00 14.89
C ARG A 156 -5.37 7.14 14.69
N ALA A 157 -4.20 7.75 14.56
CA ALA A 157 -2.93 7.04 14.37
C ALA A 157 -2.69 5.88 15.36
N PRO A 158 -2.98 5.99 16.68
CA PRO A 158 -2.82 4.85 17.59
C PRO A 158 -3.67 3.63 17.22
N ALA A 159 -4.89 3.85 16.72
CA ALA A 159 -5.75 2.77 16.25
C ALA A 159 -5.21 2.15 14.95
N ALA A 160 -4.67 2.96 14.04
CA ALA A 160 -4.02 2.50 12.82
C ALA A 160 -2.78 1.64 13.12
N LEU A 161 -1.94 2.07 14.07
CA LEU A 161 -0.76 1.33 14.51
C LEU A 161 -1.12 0.01 15.20
N ARG A 162 -2.18 0.00 16.02
CA ARG A 162 -2.72 -1.25 16.59
C ARG A 162 -3.28 -2.19 15.53
N TYR A 163 -3.95 -1.65 14.51
CA TYR A 163 -4.45 -2.42 13.38
C TYR A 163 -3.29 -3.02 12.56
N LEU A 164 -2.22 -2.24 12.34
CA LEU A 164 -1.00 -2.67 11.68
C LEU A 164 -0.29 -3.79 12.47
N SER A 165 -0.10 -3.61 13.78
CA SER A 165 0.63 -4.56 14.65
C SER A 165 -0.06 -5.92 14.79
N GLN A 166 -1.39 -5.96 14.66
CA GLN A 166 -2.15 -7.21 14.61
C GLN A 166 -1.94 -7.99 13.31
N ALA A 167 -1.24 -7.42 12.30
CA ALA A 167 -1.00 -8.02 10.99
C ALA A 167 -2.28 -8.52 10.30
N ARG A 168 -3.44 -7.94 10.62
CA ARG A 168 -4.75 -8.29 10.04
C ARG A 168 -5.00 -7.64 8.68
N HIS A 169 -4.28 -6.56 8.39
CA HIS A 169 -4.43 -5.78 7.17
C HIS A 169 -4.12 -6.60 5.91
N VAL A 170 -4.84 -6.27 4.84
CA VAL A 170 -4.56 -6.67 3.46
C VAL A 170 -4.14 -5.42 2.71
N GLY A 171 -3.09 -5.52 1.90
CA GLY A 171 -2.55 -4.36 1.17
C GLY A 171 -1.83 -3.38 2.09
N LYS A 172 -2.19 -2.08 2.01
CA LYS A 172 -1.46 -0.99 2.66
C LYS A 172 -2.35 -0.23 3.66
N VAL A 173 -1.81 0.06 4.84
CA VAL A 173 -2.44 0.98 5.81
C VAL A 173 -1.91 2.39 5.54
N VAL A 174 -2.80 3.37 5.40
CA VAL A 174 -2.46 4.76 5.08
C VAL A 174 -3.08 5.69 6.11
N LEU A 175 -2.32 6.69 6.55
CA LEU A 175 -2.81 7.80 7.36
C LEU A 175 -3.21 8.95 6.43
N THR A 176 -4.44 9.40 6.56
CA THR A 176 -5.00 10.53 5.84
C THR A 176 -4.87 11.77 6.73
N MET A 177 -4.33 12.84 6.17
CA MET A 177 -4.30 14.13 6.84
C MET A 177 -5.64 14.82 6.60
N PRO A 178 -6.38 15.22 7.65
CA PRO A 178 -7.47 16.17 7.48
C PRO A 178 -6.86 17.46 6.90
N ASP A 179 -7.58 18.08 5.99
CA ASP A 179 -7.29 19.39 5.40
C ASP A 179 -6.38 19.44 4.17
N VAL A 180 -6.75 18.67 3.13
CA VAL A 180 -6.40 19.03 1.73
C VAL A 180 -7.28 20.19 1.20
N TRP A 181 -8.29 20.60 1.96
CA TRP A 181 -9.27 21.60 1.52
C TRP A 181 -8.72 23.03 1.58
N ALA A 182 -7.72 23.31 2.42
CA ALA A 182 -7.12 24.64 2.54
C ALA A 182 -6.32 25.06 1.28
N ALA A 183 -5.88 24.11 0.46
CA ALA A 183 -5.05 24.37 -0.72
C ALA A 183 -5.81 24.39 -2.04
N GLY A 184 -7.12 24.08 -2.07
CA GLY A 184 -7.88 23.89 -3.30
C GLY A 184 -9.26 24.54 -3.34
N THR A 185 -9.90 24.49 -4.50
CA THR A 185 -11.27 24.98 -4.70
C THR A 185 -12.30 23.92 -4.34
N VAL A 186 -13.25 24.26 -3.47
CA VAL A 186 -14.35 23.37 -3.07
C VAL A 186 -15.60 23.70 -3.88
N LEU A 187 -16.06 22.74 -4.70
CA LEU A 187 -17.30 22.82 -5.46
C LEU A 187 -18.46 22.21 -4.67
N ILE A 188 -19.55 22.96 -4.49
CA ILE A 188 -20.75 22.53 -3.78
C ILE A 188 -21.94 22.59 -4.73
N THR A 189 -22.41 21.41 -5.15
CA THR A 189 -23.62 21.27 -5.98
C THR A 189 -24.88 21.40 -5.12
N GLY A 190 -25.82 22.25 -5.53
CA GLY A 190 -26.94 22.68 -4.68
C GLY A 190 -26.51 23.70 -3.61
N GLY A 191 -25.39 24.40 -3.81
CA GLY A 191 -24.76 25.27 -2.80
C GLY A 191 -25.61 26.43 -2.30
N THR A 192 -26.64 26.82 -3.05
CA THR A 192 -27.57 27.90 -2.68
C THR A 192 -28.82 27.42 -1.92
N GLY A 193 -28.98 26.10 -1.70
CA GLY A 193 -30.01 25.53 -0.84
C GLY A 193 -29.61 25.52 0.64
N MET A 194 -30.54 25.20 1.53
CA MET A 194 -30.32 25.21 3.00
C MET A 194 -29.09 24.38 3.43
N ALA A 195 -29.03 23.11 3.00
CA ALA A 195 -27.91 22.22 3.34
C ALA A 195 -26.61 22.64 2.66
N GLY A 196 -26.66 23.04 1.38
CA GLY A 196 -25.49 23.51 0.63
C GLY A 196 -24.86 24.75 1.24
N SER A 197 -25.69 25.69 1.71
CA SER A 197 -25.25 26.92 2.38
C SER A 197 -24.63 26.62 3.75
N ALA A 198 -25.24 25.72 4.54
CA ALA A 198 -24.67 25.33 5.83
C ALA A 198 -23.30 24.63 5.67
N VAL A 199 -23.18 23.73 4.69
CA VAL A 199 -21.91 23.06 4.36
C VAL A 199 -20.87 24.08 3.90
N ALA A 200 -21.22 24.99 2.99
CA ALA A 200 -20.32 26.03 2.51
C ALA A 200 -19.78 26.92 3.65
N ARG A 201 -20.62 27.28 4.63
CA ARG A 201 -20.18 28.06 5.80
C ARG A 201 -19.26 27.25 6.70
N HIS A 202 -19.57 25.96 6.87
CA HIS A 202 -18.76 25.05 7.67
C HIS A 202 -17.36 24.85 7.06
N VAL A 203 -17.26 24.65 5.75
CA VAL A 203 -15.95 24.44 5.10
C VAL A 203 -15.07 25.68 5.13
N VAL A 204 -15.66 26.87 5.00
CA VAL A 204 -14.90 28.13 5.13
C VAL A 204 -14.46 28.34 6.57
N ALA A 205 -15.39 28.28 7.53
CA ALA A 205 -15.11 28.66 8.92
C ALA A 205 -14.31 27.62 9.70
N ARG A 206 -14.46 26.32 9.40
CA ARG A 206 -13.79 25.23 10.13
C ARG A 206 -12.57 24.66 9.39
N HIS A 207 -12.56 24.71 8.05
CA HIS A 207 -11.51 24.10 7.23
C HIS A 207 -10.67 25.12 6.44
N GLY A 208 -10.90 26.43 6.61
CA GLY A 208 -10.04 27.48 6.05
C GLY A 208 -10.01 27.53 4.52
N VAL A 209 -11.07 27.03 3.86
CA VAL A 209 -11.17 26.99 2.41
C VAL A 209 -11.27 28.41 1.85
N ARG A 210 -10.33 28.80 0.98
CA ARG A 210 -10.29 30.14 0.38
C ARG A 210 -11.09 30.27 -0.92
N HIS A 211 -11.30 29.16 -1.62
CA HIS A 211 -12.01 29.14 -2.90
C HIS A 211 -13.21 28.20 -2.82
N VAL A 212 -14.43 28.75 -2.82
CA VAL A 212 -15.68 27.98 -2.82
C VAL A 212 -16.49 28.32 -4.06
N VAL A 213 -16.93 27.30 -4.79
CA VAL A 213 -17.82 27.44 -5.96
C VAL A 213 -19.17 26.83 -5.61
N LEU A 214 -20.22 27.66 -5.58
CA LEU A 214 -21.59 27.21 -5.33
C LEU A 214 -22.32 27.00 -6.66
N LEU A 215 -22.62 25.75 -7.00
CA LEU A 215 -23.35 25.40 -8.22
C LEU A 215 -24.82 25.19 -7.90
N SER A 216 -25.73 25.83 -8.64
CA SER A 216 -27.16 25.60 -8.49
C SER A 216 -27.91 25.87 -9.80
N ARG A 217 -29.05 25.22 -10.01
CA ARG A 217 -29.86 25.37 -11.24
C ARG A 217 -30.42 26.79 -11.42
N ARG A 218 -30.67 27.52 -10.33
CA ARG A 218 -31.18 28.91 -10.36
C ARG A 218 -30.06 29.95 -10.21
N GLY A 219 -28.81 29.52 -10.05
CA GLY A 219 -27.66 30.41 -9.89
C GLY A 219 -27.86 31.48 -8.81
N ALA A 220 -27.57 32.73 -9.18
CA ALA A 220 -27.70 33.91 -8.32
C ALA A 220 -29.15 34.28 -7.98
N GLU A 221 -30.14 33.70 -8.67
CA GLU A 221 -31.58 33.91 -8.40
C GLU A 221 -32.11 32.99 -7.30
N ALA A 222 -31.27 32.10 -6.75
CA ALA A 222 -31.65 31.27 -5.63
C ALA A 222 -31.83 32.11 -4.34
N PRO A 223 -32.88 31.86 -3.52
CA PRO A 223 -33.13 32.63 -2.29
C PRO A 223 -31.95 32.70 -1.32
N GLY A 224 -31.11 31.65 -1.30
CA GLY A 224 -29.92 31.60 -0.45
C GLY A 224 -28.74 32.45 -0.93
N TRP A 225 -28.71 32.91 -2.20
CA TRP A 225 -27.57 33.62 -2.80
C TRP A 225 -27.34 35.01 -2.20
N ALA A 226 -28.40 35.78 -1.94
CA ALA A 226 -28.27 37.11 -1.33
C ALA A 226 -27.58 37.06 0.05
N SER A 227 -27.83 36.00 0.82
CA SER A 227 -27.19 35.77 2.13
C SER A 227 -25.68 35.48 2.05
N TRP A 228 -25.18 35.09 0.87
CA TRP A 228 -23.76 34.89 0.59
C TRP A 228 -23.06 36.18 0.19
N LEU A 229 -23.69 37.03 -0.63
CA LEU A 229 -23.11 38.33 -0.98
C LEU A 229 -22.89 39.20 0.26
N VAL A 230 -23.84 39.22 1.20
CA VAL A 230 -23.72 39.98 2.46
C VAL A 230 -22.62 39.43 3.37
N SER A 231 -22.40 38.11 3.41
CA SER A 231 -21.37 37.53 4.28
C SER A 231 -19.94 37.65 3.74
N TRP A 232 -19.77 38.12 2.49
CA TRP A 232 -18.47 38.34 1.84
C TRP A 232 -18.22 39.80 1.48
N ALA A 233 -19.27 40.63 1.39
CA ALA A 233 -19.16 42.08 1.17
C ALA A 233 -18.80 42.87 2.45
N ASP A 234 -18.76 42.20 3.61
CA ASP A 234 -18.22 42.76 4.84
C ASP A 234 -16.85 42.12 5.17
N PRO A 235 -15.75 42.59 4.53
CA PRO A 235 -14.41 42.31 5.00
C PRO A 235 -14.13 43.22 6.21
N GLY A 236 -14.82 42.97 7.32
CA GLY A 236 -14.55 43.61 8.59
C GLY A 236 -13.26 43.07 9.20
N ASP A 237 -12.21 43.89 9.10
CA ASP A 237 -10.99 43.96 9.91
C ASP A 237 -9.95 42.83 9.80
N GLY A 238 -9.04 43.01 8.82
CA GLY A 238 -7.77 42.28 8.72
C GLY A 238 -6.99 42.57 7.44
N ALA A 239 -6.85 43.85 7.05
CA ALA A 239 -6.02 44.27 5.91
C ALA A 239 -4.53 43.88 6.13
N GLY A 240 -3.77 43.42 5.12
CA GLY A 240 -4.12 43.25 3.72
C GLY A 240 -2.96 42.84 2.81
N GLY A 241 -3.23 42.97 1.50
CA GLY A 241 -2.30 42.98 0.37
C GLY A 241 -1.79 41.61 -0.06
N GLY A 242 -2.03 41.09 -1.26
CA GLY A 242 -2.58 41.63 -2.50
C GLY A 242 -2.09 40.73 -3.65
N LEU A 243 -2.99 40.45 -4.60
CA LEU A 243 -2.81 39.82 -5.92
C LEU A 243 -2.14 38.43 -5.98
#